data_AF-A0AAE3JGI9-F1
#
_entry.id   AF-A0AAE3JGI9-F1
#
_cell.length_a   1.000
_cell.length_b   1.000
_cell.length_c   1.000
_cell.angle_alpha   90.00
_cell.angle_beta   90.00
_cell.angle_gamma   90.00
#
_symmetry.space_group_name_H-M   'P 1'
#
loop_
_entity.id
_entity.type
_entity.pdbx_description
1 polymer ?
#
loop_
_entity_poly.entity_id
_entity_poly.type
_entity_poly.pdbx_seq_one_letter_code
_entity_poly.pdbx_strand_id
1 'polypeptide(L)'
;MASLRTMVGRFRNELREGVAYVVFWKNGRSWGAEAFWLDPGYFEDYGGAIEEDDAREMRQIIKTDPNAIVVNGFESCPFDGESTVEHMLEHIRWRYEDHRCQLSDFYEFHNKAEDELGAQPIITAKRKNAEPELEAKEQESPQPMEAKELEQLQELTSTEDKQRICSALAPVLRLTRNLYDLAYLHYDPGTETVKATFLNGHTKTANVALDSGTAMIRDIIQQIV
;
A
#
# COMPACT_ATOMS: atom_id res chain seq x y z
N MET A 1 1.85 4.15 30.27
CA MET A 1 1.31 2.89 29.76
C MET A 1 0.18 3.25 28.80
N ALA A 2 0.25 2.79 27.57
CA ALA A 2 -0.81 3.00 26.60
C ALA A 2 -1.97 2.02 26.87
N SER A 3 -3.20 2.54 26.92
CA SER A 3 -4.40 1.73 27.07
C SER A 3 -4.91 1.30 25.70
N LEU A 4 -5.66 0.18 25.63
CA LEU A 4 -6.34 -0.23 24.40
C LEU A 4 -7.23 0.88 23.85
N ARG A 5 -7.95 1.61 24.71
CA ARG A 5 -8.80 2.75 24.30
C ARG A 5 -8.01 3.83 23.60
N THR A 6 -6.81 4.12 24.10
CA THR A 6 -5.91 5.09 23.48
C THR A 6 -5.47 4.65 22.09
N MET A 7 -5.13 3.37 21.93
CA MET A 7 -4.73 2.82 20.64
C MET A 7 -5.91 2.81 19.64
N VAL A 8 -7.08 2.32 20.05
CA VAL A 8 -8.29 2.32 19.21
C VAL A 8 -8.70 3.74 18.81
N GLY A 9 -8.61 4.70 19.73
CA GLY A 9 -8.92 6.10 19.43
C GLY A 9 -7.95 6.74 18.42
N ARG A 10 -6.69 6.30 18.40
CA ARG A 10 -5.67 6.75 17.45
C ARG A 10 -5.98 6.25 16.04
N PHE A 11 -6.32 4.97 15.89
CA PHE A 11 -6.54 4.30 14.61
C PHE A 11 -8.01 4.26 14.16
N ARG A 12 -8.87 5.06 14.77
CA ARG A 12 -10.33 4.99 14.54
C ARG A 12 -10.73 5.30 13.10
N ASN A 13 -9.97 6.11 12.37
CA ASN A 13 -10.33 6.51 11.02
C ASN A 13 -9.93 5.40 10.05
N GLU A 14 -8.72 4.88 10.20
CA GLU A 14 -8.18 3.73 9.47
C GLU A 14 -9.08 2.50 9.64
N LEU A 15 -9.57 2.28 10.87
CA LEU A 15 -10.52 1.22 11.20
C LEU A 15 -11.92 1.43 10.60
N ARG A 16 -12.37 2.66 10.34
CA ARG A 16 -13.69 2.92 9.73
C ARG A 16 -13.63 2.92 8.22
N GLU A 17 -12.53 3.40 7.68
CA GLU A 17 -12.30 3.46 6.23
C GLU A 17 -11.91 2.09 5.68
N GLY A 18 -11.35 1.20 6.51
CA GLY A 18 -10.98 -0.15 6.12
C GLY A 18 -9.82 -0.19 5.11
N VAL A 19 -9.06 0.90 4.99
CA VAL A 19 -7.95 1.04 4.03
C VAL A 19 -6.68 0.36 4.54
N ALA A 20 -6.50 0.27 5.87
CA ALA A 20 -5.33 -0.35 6.49
C ALA A 20 -5.71 -1.58 7.32
N TYR A 21 -4.75 -2.49 7.48
CA TYR A 21 -4.78 -3.55 8.47
C TYR A 21 -4.13 -3.03 9.75
N VAL A 22 -4.89 -2.91 10.83
CA VAL A 22 -4.39 -2.41 12.10
C VAL A 22 -4.09 -3.59 13.01
N VAL A 23 -2.84 -3.70 13.43
CA VAL A 23 -2.37 -4.71 14.37
C VAL A 23 -2.47 -4.18 15.78
N PHE A 24 -2.98 -4.98 16.71
CA PHE A 24 -3.02 -4.69 18.14
C PHE A 24 -2.30 -5.79 18.93
N TRP A 25 -1.44 -5.39 19.85
CA TRP A 25 -0.67 -6.32 20.68
C TRP A 25 -0.45 -5.81 22.10
N LYS A 26 -0.07 -6.70 23.01
CA LYS A 26 0.41 -6.36 24.35
C LYS A 26 1.93 -6.35 24.42
N ASN A 27 2.46 -5.33 25.09
CA ASN A 27 3.83 -5.33 25.60
C ASN A 27 3.77 -5.20 27.12
N GLY A 28 3.82 -6.34 27.80
CA GLY A 28 3.55 -6.44 29.24
C GLY A 28 2.13 -5.99 29.59
N ARG A 29 2.00 -4.85 30.29
CA ARG A 29 0.70 -4.27 30.69
C ARG A 29 0.21 -3.16 29.77
N SER A 30 1.00 -2.76 28.78
CA SER A 30 0.63 -1.73 27.82
C SER A 30 0.15 -2.34 26.52
N TRP A 31 -0.70 -1.61 25.80
CA TRP A 31 -1.10 -1.94 24.44
C TRP A 31 -0.25 -1.18 23.43
N GLY A 32 0.14 -1.86 22.35
CA GLY A 32 0.66 -1.26 21.13
C GLY A 32 -0.34 -1.44 19.98
N ALA A 33 -0.24 -0.57 18.99
CA ALA A 33 -0.95 -0.71 17.73
C ALA A 33 -0.19 -0.02 16.59
N GLU A 34 -0.25 -0.60 15.40
CA GLU A 34 0.41 -0.13 14.19
C GLU A 34 -0.46 -0.47 12.97
N ALA A 35 -0.42 0.37 11.94
CA ALA A 35 -1.20 0.17 10.72
C ALA A 35 -0.27 -0.27 9.58
N PHE A 36 -0.73 -1.27 8.83
CA PHE A 36 -0.03 -1.82 7.68
C PHE A 36 -0.91 -1.70 6.45
N TRP A 37 -0.29 -1.37 5.32
CA TRP A 37 -0.94 -1.31 4.02
C TRP A 37 -0.37 -2.43 3.18
N LEU A 38 -1.19 -3.43 2.87
CA LEU A 38 -0.76 -4.46 1.94
C LEU A 38 -0.47 -3.83 0.58
N ASP A 39 0.60 -4.30 -0.08
CA ASP A 39 0.88 -3.87 -1.45
C ASP A 39 -0.35 -4.23 -2.30
N PRO A 40 -1.02 -3.25 -2.94
CA PRO A 40 -2.15 -3.52 -3.81
C PRO A 40 -1.77 -4.39 -5.01
N GLY A 41 -0.48 -4.65 -5.25
CA GLY A 41 0.02 -5.50 -6.32
C GLY A 41 -0.28 -4.85 -7.65
N TYR A 42 0.51 -3.83 -8.00
CA TYR A 42 0.44 -3.24 -9.33
C TYR A 42 0.83 -4.22 -10.46
N PHE A 43 1.33 -5.41 -10.11
CA PHE A 43 1.59 -6.54 -11.01
C PHE A 43 0.77 -7.75 -10.57
N GLU A 44 0.13 -8.43 -11.52
CA GLU A 44 -0.97 -9.40 -11.35
C GLU A 44 -0.69 -10.61 -10.44
N ASP A 45 0.56 -10.82 -9.98
CA ASP A 45 0.97 -11.97 -9.14
C ASP A 45 1.28 -11.63 -7.67
N TYR A 46 1.33 -10.35 -7.26
CA TYR A 46 1.78 -9.94 -5.90
C TYR A 46 0.79 -9.07 -5.12
N GLY A 47 -0.48 -9.05 -5.51
CA GLY A 47 -1.54 -8.34 -4.76
C GLY A 47 -1.77 -8.94 -3.38
N GLY A 48 -1.71 -8.10 -2.34
CA GLY A 48 -1.90 -8.52 -0.95
C GLY A 48 -0.64 -9.09 -0.30
N ALA A 49 0.55 -8.91 -0.89
CA ALA A 49 1.81 -9.29 -0.25
C ALA A 49 2.19 -8.29 0.86
N ILE A 50 2.85 -8.80 1.90
CA ILE A 50 3.46 -7.97 2.94
C ILE A 50 4.84 -7.55 2.45
N GLU A 51 5.14 -6.24 2.47
CA GLU A 51 6.47 -5.74 2.14
C GLU A 51 7.54 -6.26 3.10
N GLU A 52 8.81 -6.32 2.69
CA GLU A 52 9.86 -6.94 3.51
C GLU A 52 10.07 -6.24 4.87
N ASP A 53 9.94 -4.91 4.89
CA ASP A 53 10.04 -4.13 6.12
C ASP A 53 8.84 -4.35 7.05
N ASP A 54 7.62 -4.35 6.51
CA ASP A 54 6.39 -4.68 7.24
C ASP A 54 6.44 -6.11 7.79
N ALA A 55 6.95 -7.06 7.00
CA ALA A 55 7.13 -8.44 7.42
C ALA A 55 8.11 -8.55 8.59
N ARG A 56 9.18 -7.74 8.60
CA ARG A 56 10.14 -7.68 9.72
C ARG A 56 9.46 -7.18 10.99
N GLU A 57 8.64 -6.15 10.89
CA GLU A 57 7.93 -5.58 12.03
C GLU A 57 6.85 -6.54 12.56
N MET A 58 6.03 -7.13 11.69
CA MET A 58 5.04 -8.14 12.08
C MET A 58 5.68 -9.33 12.80
N ARG A 59 6.81 -9.85 12.31
CA ARG A 59 7.56 -10.90 13.01
C ARG A 59 8.02 -10.47 14.40
N GLN A 60 8.42 -9.21 14.58
CA GLN A 60 8.82 -8.69 15.89
C GLN A 60 7.62 -8.54 16.83
N ILE A 61 6.46 -8.15 16.31
CA ILE A 61 5.21 -8.08 17.08
C ILE A 61 4.77 -9.48 17.50
N ILE A 62 4.77 -10.47 16.60
CA ILE A 62 4.42 -11.87 16.91
C ILE A 62 5.33 -12.44 18.01
N LYS A 63 6.64 -12.13 17.98
CA LYS A 63 7.57 -12.52 19.05
C LYS A 63 7.27 -11.86 20.40
N THR A 64 6.78 -10.62 20.37
CA THR A 64 6.45 -9.84 21.57
C THR A 64 5.14 -10.32 22.18
N ASP A 65 4.15 -10.60 21.34
CA ASP A 65 2.83 -11.08 21.73
C ASP A 65 2.32 -12.11 20.71
N PRO A 66 2.39 -13.40 21.04
CA PRO A 66 1.85 -14.47 20.19
C PRO A 66 0.32 -14.37 19.97
N ASN A 67 -0.38 -13.60 20.80
CA ASN A 67 -1.83 -13.36 20.66
C ASN A 67 -2.14 -12.03 19.96
N ALA A 68 -1.15 -11.35 19.38
CA ALA A 68 -1.39 -10.16 18.59
C ALA A 68 -2.46 -10.43 17.53
N ILE A 69 -3.35 -9.47 17.34
CA ILE A 69 -4.43 -9.56 16.37
C ILE A 69 -4.25 -8.52 15.28
N VAL A 70 -4.76 -8.81 14.09
CA VAL A 70 -4.85 -7.88 12.97
C VAL A 70 -6.30 -7.70 12.59
N VAL A 71 -6.74 -6.45 12.43
CA VAL A 71 -8.12 -6.12 12.09
C VAL A 71 -8.18 -5.11 10.96
N ASN A 72 -9.09 -5.34 10.02
CA ASN A 72 -9.46 -4.39 8.99
C ASN A 72 -10.93 -3.97 9.15
N GLY A 73 -11.20 -2.70 8.88
CA GLY A 73 -12.52 -2.06 8.98
C GLY A 73 -13.61 -2.56 8.04
N PHE A 74 -13.23 -3.28 7.00
CA PHE A 74 -14.13 -3.81 5.99
C PHE A 74 -14.28 -5.32 6.13
N GLU A 75 -13.17 -6.03 6.32
CA GLU A 75 -13.18 -7.49 6.36
C GLU A 75 -13.42 -8.06 7.74
N SER A 76 -12.58 -7.65 8.69
CA SER A 76 -12.55 -8.28 10.00
C SER A 76 -13.62 -7.64 10.86
N CYS A 77 -13.52 -6.34 11.14
CA CYS A 77 -14.48 -5.56 11.92
C CYS A 77 -15.23 -4.61 10.99
N PRO A 78 -16.48 -4.87 10.56
CA PRO A 78 -17.22 -3.97 9.67
C PRO A 78 -17.67 -2.71 10.43
N PHE A 79 -16.71 -1.89 10.83
CA PHE A 79 -16.96 -0.61 11.48
C PHE A 79 -17.38 0.38 10.40
N ASP A 80 -18.47 1.09 10.66
CA ASP A 80 -18.99 2.15 9.80
C ASP A 80 -18.64 3.54 10.35
N GLY A 81 -19.00 4.58 9.60
CA GLY A 81 -18.76 5.97 10.00
C GLY A 81 -19.34 6.35 11.37
N GLU A 82 -20.36 5.62 11.84
CA GLU A 82 -21.06 5.85 13.10
C GLU A 82 -20.46 5.04 14.28
N SER A 83 -19.62 4.05 14.00
CA SER A 83 -19.05 3.15 15.00
C SER A 83 -18.21 3.92 16.03
N THR A 84 -18.62 3.89 17.29
CA THR A 84 -17.95 4.64 18.38
C THR A 84 -16.64 3.97 18.80
N VAL A 85 -15.75 4.74 19.45
CA VAL A 85 -14.49 4.19 20.00
C VAL A 85 -14.75 3.09 21.02
N GLU A 86 -15.83 3.21 21.80
CA GLU A 86 -16.27 2.20 22.76
C GLU A 86 -16.67 0.90 22.07
N HIS A 87 -17.48 0.99 21.01
CA HIS A 87 -17.88 -0.17 20.23
C HIS A 87 -16.68 -0.87 19.58
N MET A 88 -15.77 -0.09 18.98
CA MET A 88 -14.54 -0.62 18.39
C MET A 88 -13.66 -1.30 19.43
N LEU A 89 -13.51 -0.68 20.61
CA LEU A 89 -12.72 -1.22 21.70
C LEU A 89 -13.26 -2.55 22.23
N GLU A 90 -14.57 -2.65 22.41
CA GLU A 90 -15.20 -3.90 22.86
C GLU A 90 -14.96 -5.03 21.86
N HIS A 91 -15.10 -4.74 20.57
CA HIS A 91 -14.89 -5.73 19.51
C HIS A 91 -13.42 -6.17 19.41
N ILE A 92 -12.48 -5.23 19.43
CA ILE A 92 -11.04 -5.51 19.36
C ILE A 92 -10.58 -6.29 20.60
N ARG A 93 -11.06 -5.91 21.78
CA ARG A 93 -10.79 -6.66 23.01
C ARG A 93 -11.32 -8.09 22.92
N TRP A 94 -12.57 -8.25 22.50
CA TRP A 94 -13.20 -9.56 22.40
C TRP A 94 -12.41 -10.50 21.46
N ARG A 95 -11.93 -10.00 20.31
CA ARG A 95 -11.10 -10.82 19.40
C ARG A 95 -9.78 -11.23 19.99
N TYR A 96 -9.12 -10.32 20.68
CA TYR A 96 -7.86 -10.62 21.35
C TYR A 96 -8.06 -11.69 22.43
N GLU A 97 -9.16 -11.62 23.19
CA GLU A 97 -9.48 -12.58 24.25
C GLU A 97 -9.97 -13.94 23.70
N ASP A 98 -10.64 -13.95 22.55
CA ASP A 98 -11.14 -15.16 21.87
C ASP A 98 -10.13 -15.78 20.88
N HIS A 99 -8.92 -15.22 20.78
CA HIS A 99 -7.86 -15.63 19.86
C HIS A 99 -8.31 -15.66 18.39
N ARG A 100 -9.07 -14.65 17.96
CA ARG A 100 -9.50 -14.48 16.57
C ARG A 100 -8.68 -13.45 15.84
N CYS A 101 -8.54 -13.63 14.53
CA CYS A 101 -7.79 -12.73 13.65
C CYS A 101 -6.33 -12.58 14.11
N GLN A 102 -5.68 -13.69 14.47
CA GLN A 102 -4.30 -13.67 14.94
C GLN A 102 -3.36 -13.17 13.83
N LEU A 103 -2.40 -12.35 14.22
CA LEU A 103 -1.39 -11.82 13.30
C LEU A 103 -0.53 -12.94 12.70
N SER A 104 -0.30 -14.03 13.44
CA SER A 104 0.44 -15.21 12.94
C SER A 104 -0.19 -15.79 11.68
N ASP A 105 -1.50 -16.02 11.71
CA ASP A 105 -2.23 -16.68 10.62
C ASP A 105 -2.28 -15.78 9.39
N PHE A 106 -2.49 -14.47 9.62
CA PHE A 106 -2.43 -13.46 8.57
C PHE A 106 -1.03 -13.40 7.95
N TYR A 107 0.01 -13.37 8.77
CA TYR A 107 1.39 -13.31 8.32
C TYR A 107 1.74 -14.53 7.45
N GLU A 108 1.41 -15.74 7.89
CA GLU A 108 1.65 -16.97 7.11
C GLU A 108 0.91 -16.98 5.78
N PHE A 109 -0.34 -16.49 5.75
CA PHE A 109 -1.14 -16.47 4.52
C PHE A 109 -0.58 -15.50 3.47
N HIS A 110 -0.08 -14.34 3.90
CA HIS A 110 0.35 -13.25 3.00
C HIS A 110 1.87 -13.24 2.73
N ASN A 111 2.69 -13.89 3.56
CA ASN A 111 4.14 -14.00 3.39
C ASN A 111 4.52 -15.17 2.44
N LYS A 112 4.02 -15.14 1.20
CA LYS A 112 4.32 -16.17 0.17
C LYS A 112 5.74 -16.07 -0.42
N ALA A 113 6.56 -15.12 0.04
CA ALA A 113 7.86 -14.82 -0.55
C ALA A 113 8.97 -15.84 -0.24
N GLU A 114 8.80 -16.76 0.72
CA GLU A 114 9.89 -17.67 1.12
C GLU A 114 9.82 -19.09 0.54
N ASP A 115 8.66 -19.57 0.06
CA ASP A 115 8.53 -20.98 -0.37
C ASP A 115 8.99 -21.27 -1.81
N GLU A 116 9.06 -20.25 -2.69
CA GLU A 116 9.49 -20.46 -4.10
C GLU A 116 10.97 -20.10 -4.38
N LEU A 117 11.69 -19.49 -3.43
CA LEU A 117 13.13 -19.20 -3.57
C LEU A 117 14.06 -20.18 -2.82
N GLY A 118 13.49 -21.21 -2.17
CA GLY A 118 14.23 -22.22 -1.40
C GLY A 118 14.80 -23.39 -2.20
N ALA A 119 14.63 -23.43 -3.53
CA ALA A 119 14.97 -24.60 -4.36
C ALA A 119 15.94 -24.33 -5.53
N GLN A 120 16.92 -23.42 -5.36
CA GLN A 120 18.04 -23.30 -6.30
C GLN A 120 19.38 -23.47 -5.56
N PRO A 121 20.23 -24.44 -5.92
CA PRO A 121 21.52 -24.63 -5.27
C PRO A 121 22.43 -23.42 -5.54
N ILE A 122 22.94 -22.84 -4.46
CA ILE A 122 23.94 -21.76 -4.48
C ILE A 122 25.20 -22.26 -5.19
N ILE A 123 25.40 -21.87 -6.45
CA ILE A 123 26.71 -21.98 -7.09
C ILE A 123 27.62 -20.92 -6.46
N THR A 124 28.55 -21.38 -5.63
CA THR A 124 29.52 -20.57 -4.91
C THR A 124 30.53 -19.95 -5.88
N ALA A 125 30.35 -18.66 -6.22
CA ALA A 125 31.42 -17.86 -6.79
C ALA A 125 32.06 -17.01 -5.69
N LYS A 126 33.22 -17.46 -5.21
CA LYS A 126 34.08 -16.76 -4.24
C LYS A 126 34.30 -15.30 -4.65
N ARG A 127 33.85 -14.34 -3.84
CA ARG A 127 34.42 -12.98 -3.82
C ARG A 127 35.13 -12.75 -2.50
N LYS A 128 36.37 -12.29 -2.64
CA LYS A 128 37.40 -12.12 -1.62
C LYS A 128 36.97 -11.16 -0.51
N ASN A 129 37.36 -11.51 0.71
CA ASN A 129 37.36 -10.65 1.90
C ASN A 129 37.99 -9.28 1.63
N ALA A 130 37.31 -8.24 2.08
CA ALA A 130 37.91 -7.01 2.59
C ALA A 130 36.90 -6.41 3.58
N GLU A 131 37.19 -6.55 4.88
CA GLU A 131 36.59 -5.72 5.92
C GLU A 131 37.06 -4.27 5.74
N PRO A 132 36.24 -3.27 6.04
CA PRO A 132 36.77 -2.00 6.51
C PRO A 132 36.39 -1.76 7.98
N GLU A 133 37.43 -1.40 8.73
CA GLU A 133 37.40 -0.82 10.07
C GLU A 133 36.38 0.33 10.20
N LEU A 134 35.62 0.31 11.30
CA LEU A 134 34.83 1.46 11.75
C LEU A 134 35.78 2.56 12.26
N GLU A 135 35.92 3.63 11.48
CA GLU A 135 36.31 4.94 12.01
C GLU A 135 35.04 5.76 12.28
N ALA A 136 34.78 6.05 13.56
CA ALA A 136 33.76 6.98 13.99
C ALA A 136 34.13 8.41 13.51
N LYS A 137 33.44 8.90 12.49
CA LYS A 137 33.45 10.32 12.13
C LYS A 137 32.34 11.04 12.89
N GLU A 138 32.74 12.05 13.63
CA GLU A 138 31.87 12.98 14.36
C GLU A 138 30.75 13.49 13.44
N GLN A 139 29.51 13.45 13.93
CA GLN A 139 28.33 14.01 13.28
C GLN A 139 28.50 15.52 13.12
N GLU A 140 28.79 15.96 11.91
CA GLU A 140 28.59 17.34 11.50
C GLU A 140 27.11 17.52 11.14
N SER A 141 26.44 18.51 11.74
CA SER A 141 25.03 18.82 11.47
C SER A 141 24.76 18.95 9.96
N PRO A 142 23.63 18.46 9.42
CA PRO A 142 23.32 18.61 8.01
C PRO A 142 23.21 20.08 7.65
N GLN A 143 23.97 20.54 6.66
CA GLN A 143 23.82 21.88 6.11
C GLN A 143 22.48 22.00 5.36
N PRO A 144 21.81 23.16 5.41
CA PRO A 144 20.55 23.35 4.69
C PRO A 144 20.80 23.25 3.18
N MET A 145 20.07 22.36 2.52
CA MET A 145 20.10 22.15 1.07
C MET A 145 19.83 23.46 0.32
N GLU A 146 20.65 23.77 -0.69
CA GLU A 146 20.51 25.02 -1.43
C GLU A 146 19.19 25.05 -2.21
N ALA A 147 18.54 26.22 -2.29
CA ALA A 147 17.25 26.39 -2.98
C ALA A 147 17.27 25.88 -4.44
N LYS A 148 18.44 25.89 -5.08
CA LYS A 148 18.65 25.39 -6.44
C LYS A 148 18.62 23.87 -6.55
N GLU A 149 19.08 23.15 -5.51
CA GLU A 149 19.00 21.70 -5.44
C GLU A 149 17.56 21.25 -5.12
N LEU A 150 16.82 22.02 -4.31
CA LEU A 150 15.39 21.81 -4.07
C LEU A 150 14.54 22.03 -5.33
N GLU A 151 14.88 23.04 -6.14
CA GLU A 151 14.18 23.35 -7.40
C GLU A 151 14.47 22.28 -8.48
N GLN A 152 15.71 21.78 -8.56
CA GLN A 152 16.06 20.65 -9.43
C GLN A 152 15.45 19.33 -8.96
N LEU A 153 15.38 19.08 -7.65
CA LEU A 153 14.67 17.92 -7.09
C LEU A 153 13.16 18.00 -7.33
N GLN A 154 12.56 19.19 -7.27
CA GLN A 154 11.16 19.39 -7.64
C GLN A 154 10.90 19.14 -9.13
N GLU A 155 11.77 19.58 -10.04
CA GLU A 155 11.63 19.28 -11.48
C GLU A 155 11.81 17.79 -11.82
N LEU A 156 12.66 17.07 -11.09
CA LEU A 156 12.89 15.63 -11.29
C LEU A 156 11.78 14.73 -10.72
N THR A 157 10.86 15.26 -9.91
CA THR A 157 9.77 14.50 -9.27
C THR A 157 8.35 14.94 -9.65
N SER A 158 8.16 15.87 -10.59
CA SER A 158 6.86 16.57 -10.78
C SER A 158 6.08 16.25 -12.07
N THR A 159 6.47 15.24 -12.85
CA THR A 159 5.70 14.87 -14.06
C THR A 159 4.87 13.61 -13.82
N GLU A 160 3.54 13.77 -13.85
CA GLU A 160 2.61 12.64 -13.80
C GLU A 160 2.77 11.78 -15.05
N ASP A 161 2.98 10.47 -14.88
CA ASP A 161 2.99 9.52 -16.00
C ASP A 161 1.56 9.24 -16.47
N LYS A 162 1.07 10.11 -17.36
CA LYS A 162 -0.28 10.07 -17.94
C LYS A 162 -0.58 8.75 -18.66
N GLN A 163 0.44 8.10 -19.24
CA GLN A 163 0.25 6.79 -19.87
C GLN A 163 0.14 5.68 -18.82
N ARG A 164 0.92 5.70 -17.72
CA ARG A 164 0.69 4.78 -16.59
C ARG A 164 -0.70 4.96 -15.99
N ILE A 165 -1.16 6.19 -15.82
CA ILE A 165 -2.52 6.48 -15.33
C ILE A 165 -3.57 5.86 -16.26
N CYS A 166 -3.47 6.08 -17.58
CA CYS A 166 -4.37 5.47 -18.57
C CYS A 166 -4.36 3.93 -18.50
N SER A 167 -3.17 3.35 -18.34
CA SER A 167 -2.98 1.90 -18.26
C SER A 167 -3.61 1.30 -17.01
N ALA A 168 -3.52 2.00 -15.87
CA ALA A 168 -4.16 1.60 -14.61
C ALA A 168 -5.68 1.84 -14.62
N LEU A 169 -6.16 2.87 -15.32
CA LEU A 169 -7.59 3.21 -15.39
C LEU A 169 -8.39 2.25 -16.28
N ALA A 170 -7.80 1.79 -17.39
CA ALA A 170 -8.47 0.90 -18.35
C ALA A 170 -9.11 -0.36 -17.70
N PRO A 171 -8.42 -1.16 -16.86
CA PRO A 171 -9.03 -2.32 -16.21
C PRO A 171 -10.16 -1.94 -15.25
N VAL A 172 -10.05 -0.82 -14.55
CA VAL A 172 -11.11 -0.32 -13.64
C VAL A 172 -12.38 0.01 -14.42
N LEU A 173 -12.26 0.71 -15.56
CA LEU A 173 -13.41 1.06 -16.39
C LEU A 173 -14.09 -0.18 -16.99
N ARG A 174 -13.36 -1.25 -17.28
CA ARG A 174 -13.91 -2.52 -17.77
C ARG A 174 -14.81 -3.24 -16.76
N LEU A 175 -14.67 -2.95 -15.47
CA LEU A 175 -15.57 -3.47 -14.44
C LEU A 175 -16.97 -2.82 -14.51
N THR A 176 -17.12 -1.74 -15.27
CA THR A 176 -18.42 -1.09 -15.48
C THR A 176 -19.18 -1.75 -16.62
N ARG A 177 -20.52 -1.78 -16.53
CA ARG A 177 -21.37 -2.33 -17.60
C ARG A 177 -21.24 -1.59 -18.94
N ASN A 178 -20.81 -0.33 -18.94
CA ASN A 178 -20.79 0.51 -20.15
C ASN A 178 -19.48 0.41 -20.93
N LEU A 179 -18.38 -0.01 -20.28
CA LEU A 179 -17.04 -0.06 -20.88
C LEU A 179 -16.38 -1.45 -20.75
N TYR A 180 -17.17 -2.51 -20.57
CA TYR A 180 -16.69 -3.88 -20.40
C TYR A 180 -15.80 -4.38 -21.56
N ASP A 181 -16.00 -3.83 -22.76
CA ASP A 181 -15.28 -4.14 -23.99
C ASP A 181 -14.13 -3.15 -24.28
N LEU A 182 -13.81 -2.23 -23.37
CA LEU A 182 -12.63 -1.38 -23.49
C LEU A 182 -11.37 -2.24 -23.42
N ALA A 183 -10.50 -2.16 -24.42
CA ALA A 183 -9.25 -2.93 -24.49
C ALA A 183 -8.09 -2.17 -23.82
N TYR A 184 -7.86 -0.92 -24.24
CA TYR A 184 -6.80 -0.07 -23.68
C TYR A 184 -7.06 1.42 -23.90
N LEU A 185 -6.42 2.25 -23.07
CA LEU A 185 -6.36 3.70 -23.18
C LEU A 185 -4.92 4.11 -23.54
N HIS A 186 -4.76 4.89 -24.59
CA HIS A 186 -3.45 5.40 -25.02
C HIS A 186 -3.43 6.92 -24.98
N TYR A 187 -2.51 7.48 -24.18
CA TYR A 187 -2.24 8.89 -24.14
C TYR A 187 -1.20 9.26 -25.20
N ASP A 188 -1.54 10.24 -26.03
CA ASP A 188 -0.63 10.83 -27.00
C ASP A 188 -0.14 12.20 -26.49
N PRO A 189 1.14 12.34 -26.10
CA PRO A 189 1.69 13.60 -25.61
C PRO A 189 1.80 14.68 -26.70
N GLY A 190 1.81 14.30 -27.98
CA GLY A 190 1.91 15.26 -29.10
C GLY A 190 0.60 15.98 -29.38
N THR A 191 -0.53 15.31 -29.17
CA THR A 191 -1.88 15.89 -29.35
C THR A 191 -2.61 16.18 -28.04
N GLU A 192 -2.04 15.76 -26.91
CA GLU A 192 -2.66 15.77 -25.59
C GLU A 192 -4.07 15.15 -25.61
N THR A 193 -4.19 13.99 -26.24
CA THR A 193 -5.45 13.23 -26.31
C THR A 193 -5.30 11.83 -25.75
N VAL A 194 -6.40 11.26 -25.27
CA VAL A 194 -6.48 9.86 -24.87
C VAL A 194 -7.38 9.11 -25.83
N LYS A 195 -6.83 8.11 -26.50
CA LYS A 195 -7.55 7.21 -27.40
C LYS A 195 -7.94 5.93 -26.67
N ALA A 196 -9.25 5.72 -26.50
CA ALA A 196 -9.84 4.47 -26.07
C ALA A 196 -10.03 3.54 -27.26
N THR A 197 -9.49 2.33 -27.16
CA THR A 197 -9.69 1.26 -28.15
C THR A 197 -10.50 0.15 -27.52
N PHE A 198 -11.53 -0.30 -28.22
CA PHE A 198 -12.43 -1.37 -27.78
C PHE A 198 -12.08 -2.69 -28.47
N LEU A 199 -12.49 -3.83 -27.90
CA LEU A 199 -12.16 -5.17 -28.41
C LEU A 199 -12.72 -5.43 -29.82
N ASN A 200 -13.75 -4.69 -30.23
CA ASN A 200 -14.32 -4.72 -31.58
C ASN A 200 -13.55 -3.86 -32.60
N GLY A 201 -12.46 -3.20 -32.19
CA GLY A 201 -11.66 -2.30 -33.01
C GLY A 201 -12.20 -0.87 -33.14
N HIS A 202 -13.36 -0.56 -32.54
CA HIS A 202 -13.86 0.80 -32.44
C HIS A 202 -12.94 1.64 -31.55
N THR A 203 -12.85 2.94 -31.83
CA THR A 203 -12.06 3.86 -31.01
C THR A 203 -12.81 5.14 -30.70
N LYS A 204 -12.69 5.64 -29.47
CA LYS A 204 -13.11 6.98 -29.07
C LYS A 204 -11.90 7.79 -28.62
N THR A 205 -11.94 9.11 -28.77
CA THR A 205 -10.84 9.99 -28.36
C THR A 205 -11.38 11.05 -27.40
N ALA A 206 -10.69 11.22 -26.28
CA ALA A 206 -10.92 12.30 -25.32
C ALA A 206 -9.81 13.35 -25.43
N ASN A 207 -10.18 14.63 -25.42
CA ASN A 207 -9.24 15.73 -25.27
C ASN A 207 -8.88 15.90 -23.79
N VAL A 208 -7.58 15.96 -23.48
CA VAL A 208 -7.05 16.07 -22.11
C VAL A 208 -5.92 17.12 -22.02
N ALA A 209 -5.99 18.14 -22.89
CA ALA A 209 -4.98 19.18 -23.00
C ALA A 209 -4.80 19.97 -21.69
N LEU A 210 -3.53 20.19 -21.29
CA LEU A 210 -3.15 20.91 -20.07
C LEU A 210 -3.70 20.32 -18.76
N ASP A 211 -4.21 19.09 -18.78
CA ASP A 211 -4.77 18.47 -17.59
C ASP A 211 -3.69 17.86 -16.68
N SER A 212 -3.94 17.91 -15.37
CA SER A 212 -3.32 16.98 -14.43
C SER A 212 -3.90 15.57 -14.61
N GLY A 213 -3.24 14.56 -14.05
CA GLY A 213 -3.69 13.17 -14.09
C GLY A 213 -5.14 13.00 -13.63
N THR A 214 -5.54 13.71 -12.57
CA THR A 214 -6.93 13.70 -12.07
C THR A 214 -7.91 14.37 -13.03
N ALA A 215 -7.55 15.51 -13.62
CA ALA A 215 -8.40 16.19 -14.61
C ALA A 215 -8.56 15.34 -15.87
N MET A 216 -7.48 14.71 -16.33
CA MET A 216 -7.47 13.76 -17.44
C MET A 216 -8.42 12.58 -17.20
N ILE A 217 -8.43 11.98 -16.00
CA ILE A 217 -9.36 10.88 -15.65
C ILE A 217 -10.81 11.33 -15.78
N ARG A 218 -11.16 12.52 -15.25
CA ARG A 218 -12.51 13.07 -15.34
C ARG A 218 -12.93 13.26 -16.79
N ASP A 219 -12.03 13.77 -17.62
CA ASP A 219 -12.31 14.09 -19.02
C ASP A 219 -12.45 12.81 -19.87
N ILE A 220 -11.66 11.78 -19.59
CA ILE A 220 -11.84 10.42 -20.13
C ILE A 220 -13.25 9.90 -19.79
N ILE A 221 -13.66 9.99 -18.52
CA ILE A 221 -14.97 9.49 -18.09
C ILE A 221 -16.10 10.28 -18.78
N GLN A 222 -15.99 11.60 -18.92
CA GLN A 222 -17.04 12.41 -19.55
C GLN A 222 -17.15 12.21 -21.07
N GLN A 223 -16.03 11.96 -21.75
CA GLN A 223 -16.00 11.94 -23.22
C GLN A 223 -16.07 10.52 -23.81
N ILE A 224 -15.70 9.48 -23.04
CA ILE A 224 -15.63 8.09 -23.54
C ILE A 224 -16.85 7.27 -23.10
N VAL A 225 -17.38 7.48 -21.89
CA VAL A 225 -18.62 6.85 -21.37
C VAL A 225 -19.83 7.40 -22.10
#